data_AF-A0A950ZQ93-F1
#
_entry.id   AF-A0A950ZQ93-F1
#
_cell.length_a   1.000
_cell.length_b   1.000
_cell.length_c   1.000
_cell.angle_alpha   90.00
_cell.angle_beta   90.00
_cell.angle_gamma   90.00
#
_symmetry.space_group_name_H-M   'P 1'
#
loop_
_entity.id
_entity.type
_entity.pdbx_description
1 polymer ?
#
loop_
_entity_poly.entity_id
_entity_poly.type
_entity_poly.pdbx_seq_one_letter_code
_entity_poly.pdbx_strand_id
1 'polypeptide(L)'
;MLLVAGWAIPAILGFNLATLTGSSLLVGIGADFAFESIMKVWTQESFPTLLRSTAQGTIVAFARVVGAPLAVLTPALIGAGVRTFYLALAITMAVGLAIGWLAFHDRMRNEFDVEQGLDPDTGPQPVRWQTAHPD
;
A
#
# COMPACT_ATOMS: atom_id res chain seq x y z
N MET A 1 -3.06 6.78 -5.63
CA MET A 1 -3.14 7.94 -6.54
C MET A 1 -1.75 8.45 -6.94
N LEU A 2 -0.88 8.83 -6.01
CA LEU A 2 0.43 9.43 -6.31
C LEU A 2 1.33 8.54 -7.19
N LEU A 3 1.40 7.23 -6.88
CA LEU A 3 2.16 6.25 -7.66
C LEU A 3 1.66 6.10 -9.11
N VAL A 4 0.33 6.12 -9.31
CA VAL A 4 -0.27 6.03 -10.65
C VAL A 4 0.11 7.25 -11.49
N ALA A 5 0.01 8.44 -10.89
CA ALA A 5 0.39 9.69 -11.55
C ALA A 5 1.90 9.72 -11.86
N GLY A 6 2.74 9.30 -10.90
CA GLY A 6 4.19 9.25 -11.07
C GLY A 6 4.63 8.43 -12.29
N TRP A 7 4.11 7.21 -12.46
CA TRP A 7 4.46 6.37 -13.60
C TRP A 7 3.81 6.81 -14.92
N ALA A 8 2.68 7.51 -14.88
CA ALA A 8 1.99 8.01 -16.07
C ALA A 8 2.66 9.28 -16.66
N ILE A 9 3.33 10.10 -15.83
CA ILE A 9 3.93 11.38 -16.25
C ILE A 9 4.91 11.23 -17.42
N PRO A 10 5.93 10.35 -17.38
CA PRO A 10 6.87 10.19 -18.50
C PRO A 10 6.21 9.65 -19.77
N ALA A 11 5.14 8.86 -19.64
CA ALA A 11 4.42 8.27 -20.76
C ALA A 11 3.53 9.26 -21.55
N ILE A 12 3.08 10.33 -20.88
CA ILE A 12 2.16 11.33 -21.44
C ILE A 12 2.92 12.63 -21.81
N LEU A 13 3.80 13.11 -20.93
CA LEU A 13 4.53 14.37 -21.09
C LEU A 13 5.87 14.22 -21.83
N GLY A 14 6.25 12.98 -22.17
CA GLY A 14 7.47 12.66 -22.89
C GLY A 14 8.70 12.48 -21.99
N PHE A 15 9.78 11.99 -22.60
CA PHE A 15 11.02 11.62 -21.93
C PHE A 15 12.01 12.77 -21.92
N ASN A 16 11.94 13.62 -20.89
CA ASN A 16 12.93 14.66 -20.64
C ASN A 16 13.39 14.62 -19.16
N LEU A 17 14.50 15.27 -18.84
CA LEU A 17 15.08 15.20 -17.49
C LEU A 17 14.12 15.72 -16.41
N ALA A 18 13.31 16.73 -16.72
CA ALA A 18 12.36 17.30 -15.76
C ALA A 18 11.20 16.33 -15.46
N THR A 19 10.64 15.67 -16.50
CA THR A 19 9.55 14.70 -16.32
C THR A 19 10.02 13.44 -15.61
N LEU A 20 11.23 12.94 -15.92
CA LEU A 20 11.81 11.79 -15.24
C LEU A 20 12.13 12.09 -13.77
N THR A 21 12.73 13.25 -13.49
CA THR A 21 13.04 13.65 -12.10
C THR A 21 11.76 13.85 -11.29
N GLY A 22 10.79 14.58 -11.84
CA GLY A 22 9.48 14.77 -11.20
C GLY A 22 8.75 13.45 -10.94
N SER A 23 8.76 12.54 -11.93
CA SER A 23 8.16 11.21 -11.76
C SER A 23 8.83 10.40 -10.65
N SER A 24 10.17 10.44 -10.58
CA SER A 24 10.94 9.69 -9.60
C SER A 24 10.68 10.17 -8.18
N LEU A 25 10.55 11.49 -7.98
CA LEU A 25 10.18 12.08 -6.69
C LEU A 25 8.78 11.65 -6.25
N LEU A 26 7.79 11.72 -7.16
CA LEU A 26 6.41 11.32 -6.85
C LEU A 26 6.30 9.83 -6.55
N VAL A 27 7.03 9.00 -7.32
CA VAL A 27 7.08 7.55 -7.09
C VAL A 27 7.76 7.25 -5.75
N GLY A 28 8.89 7.88 -5.44
CA GLY A 28 9.61 7.68 -4.19
C GLY A 28 8.74 8.01 -2.98
N ILE A 29 8.16 9.22 -2.95
CA ILE A 29 7.25 9.64 -1.87
C ILE A 29 6.07 8.68 -1.75
N GLY A 30 5.43 8.33 -2.87
CA GLY A 30 4.29 7.42 -2.84
C GLY A 30 4.64 6.04 -2.33
N ALA A 31 5.81 5.52 -2.70
CA ALA A 31 6.27 4.19 -2.32
C ALA A 31 6.63 4.14 -0.83
N ASP A 32 7.38 5.13 -0.33
CA ASP A 32 7.83 5.15 1.07
C ASP A 32 6.65 5.29 2.04
N PHE A 33 5.69 6.16 1.71
CA PHE A 33 4.47 6.28 2.52
C PHE A 33 3.63 5.00 2.47
N ALA A 34 3.48 4.37 1.29
CA ALA A 34 2.68 3.17 1.15
C ALA A 34 3.32 1.94 1.81
N PHE A 35 4.62 1.74 1.64
CA PHE A 35 5.32 0.55 2.11
C PHE A 35 5.76 0.65 3.57
N GLU A 36 6.06 1.85 4.07
CA GLU A 36 6.73 1.96 5.36
C GLU A 36 5.84 2.54 6.46
N SER A 37 5.09 3.61 6.20
CA SER A 37 4.25 4.23 7.23
C SER A 37 2.87 3.60 7.32
N ILE A 38 2.09 3.60 6.24
CA ILE A 38 0.69 3.15 6.29
C ILE A 38 0.56 1.62 6.48
N MET A 39 1.44 0.83 5.85
CA MET A 39 1.41 -0.63 6.00
C MET A 39 1.63 -1.03 7.46
N LYS A 40 2.53 -0.34 8.17
CA LYS A 40 2.80 -0.63 9.59
C LYS A 40 1.58 -0.30 10.44
N VAL A 41 0.95 0.87 10.25
CA VAL A 41 -0.28 1.24 10.98
C VAL A 41 -1.40 0.23 10.70
N TRP A 42 -1.63 -0.11 9.44
CA TRP A 42 -2.67 -1.07 9.07
C TRP A 42 -2.42 -2.47 9.66
N THR A 43 -1.17 -2.95 9.61
CA THR A 43 -0.80 -4.25 10.18
C THR A 43 -0.97 -4.24 11.70
N GLN A 44 -0.68 -3.10 12.33
CA GLN A 44 -0.87 -2.91 13.76
C GLN A 44 -2.36 -2.95 14.14
N GLU A 45 -3.22 -2.34 13.32
CA GLU A 45 -4.67 -2.30 13.54
C GLU A 45 -5.38 -3.61 13.19
N SER A 46 -4.87 -4.35 12.21
CA SER A 46 -5.52 -5.56 11.69
C SER A 46 -5.10 -6.85 12.40
N PHE A 47 -3.93 -6.87 13.03
CA PHE A 47 -3.38 -8.07 13.64
C PHE A 47 -3.04 -7.88 15.13
N PRO A 48 -3.26 -8.92 15.95
CA PRO A 48 -2.86 -8.92 17.35
C PRO A 48 -1.37 -8.63 17.52
N THR A 49 -1.01 -8.00 18.62
CA THR A 49 0.38 -7.63 18.95
C THR A 49 1.35 -8.81 18.88
N LEU A 50 0.91 -10.00 19.29
CA LEU A 50 1.70 -11.23 19.28
C LEU A 50 2.10 -11.71 17.86
N LEU A 51 1.35 -11.32 16.81
CA LEU A 51 1.57 -11.79 15.43
C LEU A 51 1.99 -10.67 14.47
N ARG A 52 2.09 -9.43 14.95
CA ARG A 52 2.35 -8.24 14.14
C ARG A 52 3.64 -8.29 13.34
N SER A 53 4.73 -8.73 13.94
CA SER A 53 6.04 -8.82 13.27
C SER A 53 6.05 -9.91 12.19
N THR A 54 5.38 -11.04 12.43
CA THR A 54 5.18 -12.11 11.45
C THR A 54 4.33 -11.63 10.29
N ALA A 55 3.20 -10.98 10.55
CA ALA A 55 2.33 -10.44 9.52
C ALA A 55 3.07 -9.44 8.61
N GLN A 56 3.79 -8.48 9.21
CA GLN A 56 4.58 -7.51 8.44
C GLN A 56 5.68 -8.18 7.62
N GLY A 57 6.41 -9.14 8.20
CA GLY A 57 7.45 -9.89 7.51
C GLY A 57 6.91 -10.71 6.34
N THR A 58 5.78 -11.40 6.52
CA THR A 58 5.14 -12.20 5.47
C THR A 58 4.63 -11.33 4.32
N ILE A 59 4.01 -10.18 4.61
CA ILE A 59 3.54 -9.24 3.57
C ILE A 59 4.71 -8.77 2.71
N VAL A 60 5.82 -8.36 3.34
CA VAL A 60 7.01 -7.88 2.62
C VAL A 60 7.66 -9.03 1.84
N ALA A 61 7.80 -10.22 2.43
CA ALA A 61 8.36 -11.38 1.75
C ALA A 61 7.53 -11.78 0.53
N PHE A 62 6.21 -11.81 0.66
CA PHE A 62 5.29 -12.09 -0.45
C PHE A 62 5.44 -11.05 -1.58
N ALA A 63 5.45 -9.75 -1.23
CA ALA A 63 5.65 -8.68 -2.21
C ALA A 63 6.98 -8.85 -2.98
N ARG A 64 8.05 -9.29 -2.32
CA ARG A 64 9.35 -9.54 -2.95
C ARG A 64 9.33 -10.77 -3.86
N VAL A 65 8.72 -11.86 -3.41
CA VAL A 65 8.60 -13.10 -4.21
C VAL A 65 7.79 -12.86 -5.48
N VAL A 66 6.71 -12.08 -5.41
CA VAL A 66 5.91 -11.71 -6.59
C VAL A 66 6.63 -10.68 -7.47
N GLY A 67 7.32 -9.72 -6.87
CA GLY A 67 8.04 -8.68 -7.59
C GLY A 67 9.29 -9.17 -8.32
N ALA A 68 9.98 -10.19 -7.79
CA ALA A 68 11.24 -10.67 -8.37
C ALA A 68 11.10 -11.22 -9.80
N PRO A 69 10.12 -12.08 -10.15
CA PRO A 69 9.87 -12.49 -11.53
C PRO A 69 9.56 -11.31 -12.46
N LEU A 70 8.80 -10.32 -12.00
CA LEU A 70 8.49 -9.12 -12.80
C LEU A 70 9.74 -8.28 -13.08
N ALA A 71 10.68 -8.21 -12.14
CA ALA A 71 11.97 -7.55 -12.34
C ALA A 71 12.79 -8.24 -13.44
N VAL A 72 12.74 -9.57 -13.54
CA VAL A 72 13.40 -10.33 -14.62
C VAL A 72 12.78 -10.02 -16.00
N LEU A 73 11.48 -9.74 -16.07
CA LEU A 73 10.78 -9.40 -17.32
C LEU A 73 10.96 -7.94 -17.76
N THR A 74 11.42 -7.07 -16.85
CA THR A 74 11.64 -5.64 -17.10
C THR A 74 12.52 -5.35 -18.33
N PRO A 75 13.71 -5.96 -18.52
CA PRO A 75 14.53 -5.70 -19.70
C PRO A 75 13.85 -6.08 -21.03
N ALA A 76 13.09 -7.18 -21.06
CA ALA A 76 12.33 -7.58 -22.25
C ALA A 76 11.23 -6.56 -22.58
N LEU A 77 10.56 -6.03 -21.55
CA LEU A 77 9.51 -5.02 -21.70
C LEU A 77 10.07 -3.67 -22.16
N ILE A 78 11.25 -3.27 -21.68
CA ILE A 78 11.94 -2.05 -22.15
C ILE A 78 12.34 -2.20 -23.62
N GLY A 79 12.76 -3.39 -24.05
CA GLY A 79 13.07 -3.69 -25.45
C GLY A 79 11.89 -3.51 -26.42
N ALA A 80 10.65 -3.68 -25.93
CA ALA A 80 9.43 -3.41 -26.69
C ALA A 80 9.05 -1.91 -26.78
N GLY A 81 9.78 -1.05 -26.06
CA GLY A 81 9.62 0.40 -26.08
C GLY A 81 9.47 1.00 -24.68
N VAL A 82 10.25 2.04 -24.40
CA VAL A 82 10.26 2.74 -23.11
C VAL A 82 8.87 3.26 -22.73
N ARG A 83 8.08 3.75 -23.69
CA ARG A 83 6.70 4.20 -23.44
C ARG A 83 5.78 3.06 -22.96
N THR A 84 5.93 1.88 -23.55
CA THR A 84 5.18 0.67 -23.17
C THR A 84 5.50 0.26 -21.75
N PHE A 85 6.78 0.35 -21.35
CA PHE A 85 7.23 0.06 -19.98
C PHE A 85 6.54 0.98 -18.95
N TYR A 86 6.59 2.30 -19.14
CA TYR A 86 5.98 3.25 -18.19
C TYR A 86 4.46 3.11 -18.13
N LEU A 87 3.78 2.84 -19.25
CA LEU A 87 2.34 2.57 -19.26
C LEU A 87 1.99 1.27 -18.51
N ALA A 88 2.76 0.21 -18.70
CA ALA A 88 2.55 -1.05 -17.98
C ALA A 88 2.67 -0.86 -16.46
N LEU A 89 3.64 -0.06 -16.00
CA LEU A 89 3.79 0.28 -14.59
C LEU A 89 2.62 1.11 -14.06
N ALA A 90 2.18 2.13 -14.82
CA ALA A 90 1.04 2.95 -14.44
C ALA A 90 -0.25 2.12 -14.32
N ILE A 91 -0.51 1.22 -15.27
CA ILE A 91 -1.66 0.30 -15.22
C ILE A 91 -1.56 -0.64 -14.01
N THR A 92 -0.39 -1.22 -13.76
CA THR A 92 -0.19 -2.11 -12.60
C THR A 92 -0.51 -1.40 -11.29
N MET A 93 -0.06 -0.15 -11.14
CA MET A 93 -0.37 0.66 -9.96
C MET A 93 -1.86 1.05 -9.89
N ALA A 94 -2.50 1.30 -11.03
CA ALA A 94 -3.93 1.62 -11.09
C ALA A 94 -4.79 0.42 -10.66
N VAL A 95 -4.43 -0.79 -11.10
CA VAL A 95 -5.08 -2.04 -10.67
C VAL A 95 -4.91 -2.25 -9.17
N GLY A 96 -3.70 -2.06 -8.63
CA GLY A 96 -3.46 -2.14 -7.19
C GLY A 96 -4.30 -1.15 -6.39
N LEU A 97 -4.43 0.09 -6.89
CA LEU A 97 -5.30 1.11 -6.28
C LEU A 97 -6.78 0.69 -6.32
N ALA A 98 -7.25 0.14 -7.44
CA ALA A 98 -8.63 -0.31 -7.59
C ALA A 98 -8.96 -1.47 -6.64
N ILE A 99 -8.06 -2.46 -6.55
CA ILE A 99 -8.21 -3.59 -5.61
C ILE A 99 -8.24 -3.09 -4.17
N GLY A 100 -7.30 -2.20 -3.80
CA GLY A 100 -7.28 -1.61 -2.46
C GLY A 100 -8.57 -0.84 -2.15
N TRP A 101 -9.04 -0.03 -3.09
CA TRP A 101 -10.29 0.72 -2.91
C TRP A 101 -11.49 -0.21 -2.72
N LEU A 102 -11.61 -1.27 -3.52
CA LEU A 102 -12.69 -2.26 -3.39
C LEU A 102 -12.62 -3.03 -2.06
N ALA A 103 -11.42 -3.48 -1.66
CA ALA A 103 -11.23 -4.28 -0.45
C ALA A 103 -11.52 -3.50 0.84
N PHE A 104 -11.26 -2.19 0.84
CA PHE A 104 -11.36 -1.34 2.04
C PHE A 104 -12.56 -0.36 2.01
N HIS A 105 -13.51 -0.54 1.09
CA HIS A 105 -14.65 0.35 0.97
C HIS A 105 -15.64 0.28 2.15
N ASP A 106 -15.72 -0.86 2.86
CA ASP A 106 -16.92 -1.21 3.64
C ASP A 106 -16.69 -1.46 5.15
N ARG A 107 -15.73 -0.74 5.75
CA ARG A 107 -15.36 -0.66 7.18
C ARG A 107 -14.22 -1.59 7.65
N MET A 108 -13.28 -0.98 8.38
CA MET A 108 -12.12 -1.62 8.98
C MET A 108 -12.43 -1.96 10.44
N ARG A 109 -12.27 -3.23 10.83
CA ARG A 109 -12.40 -3.69 12.22
C ARG A 109 -11.01 -3.62 12.86
N ASN A 110 -10.90 -2.92 13.98
CA ASN A 110 -9.63 -2.72 14.69
C ASN A 110 -9.48 -3.76 15.80
N GLU A 111 -8.43 -4.56 15.73
CA GLU A 111 -8.16 -5.61 16.73
C GLU A 111 -7.59 -5.02 18.03
N PHE A 112 -7.07 -3.78 18.00
CA PHE A 112 -6.68 -3.03 19.20
C PHE A 112 -7.82 -2.84 20.20
N ASP A 113 -9.02 -2.57 19.70
CA ASP A 113 -10.21 -2.38 20.54
C ASP A 113 -10.60 -3.70 21.25
N VAL A 114 -10.23 -4.84 20.65
CA VAL A 114 -10.48 -6.18 21.20
C VAL A 114 -9.44 -6.55 22.26
N GLU A 115 -8.16 -6.27 22.03
CA GLU A 115 -7.09 -6.50 23.02
C GLU A 115 -7.26 -5.62 24.27
N GLN A 116 -7.68 -4.36 24.12
CA GLN A 116 -7.91 -3.45 25.25
C GLN A 116 -9.06 -3.90 26.16
N GLY A 117 -10.08 -4.57 25.63
CA GLY A 117 -11.19 -5.09 26.43
C GLY A 117 -10.86 -6.36 27.24
N LEU A 118 -9.72 -6.99 26.96
CA LEU A 118 -9.27 -8.24 27.59
C LEU A 118 -8.20 -8.04 28.66
N ASP A 119 -7.69 -6.81 28.84
CA ASP A 119 -6.60 -6.52 29.78
C ASP A 119 -7.12 -6.45 31.23
N PRO A 120 -6.73 -7.41 32.12
CA PRO A 120 -7.32 -7.57 33.45
C PRO A 120 -7.13 -6.36 34.38
N ASP A 121 -6.15 -5.48 34.10
CA ASP A 121 -5.88 -4.28 34.89
C ASP A 121 -6.75 -3.07 34.51
N THR A 122 -7.54 -3.14 33.42
CA THR A 122 -8.29 -1.98 32.88
C THR A 122 -9.81 -2.01 33.10
N GLY A 123 -10.37 -3.12 33.59
CA GLY A 123 -11.82 -3.33 33.74
C GLY A 123 -12.56 -3.36 32.40
N PRO A 124 -13.83 -3.83 32.36
CA PRO A 124 -14.60 -3.85 31.11
C PRO A 124 -14.91 -2.42 30.63
N GLN A 125 -14.14 -1.95 29.64
CA GLN A 125 -14.35 -0.67 28.97
C GLN A 125 -15.34 -0.87 27.81
N PRO A 126 -16.35 0.00 27.66
CA PRO A 126 -17.25 -0.07 26.51
C PRO A 126 -16.48 0.20 25.22
N VAL A 127 -16.72 -0.63 24.21
CA VAL A 127 -16.05 -0.48 22.91
C VAL A 127 -16.46 0.86 22.31
N ARG A 128 -15.49 1.68 21.86
CA ARG A 128 -15.69 3.10 21.47
C ARG A 128 -16.80 3.35 20.43
N TRP A 129 -17.22 2.33 19.66
CA TRP A 129 -18.35 2.44 18.73
C TRP A 129 -19.73 2.34 19.41
N GLN A 130 -19.83 1.83 20.64
CA GLN A 130 -21.06 1.81 21.43
C GLN A 130 -21.41 3.19 22.00
N THR A 131 -20.43 4.07 22.18
CA THR A 131 -20.64 5.45 22.67
C THR A 131 -20.84 6.48 21.56
N ALA A 132 -20.78 6.06 20.29
CA ALA A 132 -20.89 6.95 19.12
C ALA A 132 -22.31 7.04 18.54
N HIS A 133 -23.31 6.41 19.15
CA HIS A 133 -24.73 6.65 18.86
C HIS A 133 -25.25 7.77 19.76
N PRO A 134 -25.42 9.01 19.27
CA PRO A 134 -26.30 9.97 19.93
C PRO A 134 -27.75 9.52 19.74
N ASP A 135 -28.52 9.58 20.84
CA ASP A 135 -29.98 9.42 20.86
C ASP A 135 -30.69 10.49 20.00
#